data_AF-A0A943JE84-F1
#
_entry.id   AF-A0A943JE84-F1
#
_cell.length_a   1.000
_cell.length_b   1.000
_cell.length_c   1.000
_cell.angle_alpha   90.00
_cell.angle_beta   90.00
_cell.angle_gamma   90.00
#
_symmetry.space_group_name_H-M   'P 1'
#
loop_
_entity.id
_entity.type
_entity.pdbx_description
1 polymer ?
#
loop_
_entity_poly.entity_id
_entity_poly.type
_entity_poly.pdbx_seq_one_letter_code
_entity_poly.pdbx_strand_id
1 'polypeptide(L)'
;MDNNVQNSNKQNLIIVFLIFMSVVTACTSPNPPTFHLVPAPVEMKIMAGYYPLDSVKCIVKGIDAIVEKKIDTTLTELGSEGYLLQVTSSAIKLTASTIRGIFYGKQTILQLMTANGIPCVEIKDYPRFSYRGIHLDVSRHFFPKEQVFKILDEMAYYKLNTFHLHLTDNGGWRIQIDKYPQLTSLGAYRSMKDWDKWWENPVREFVTKDTPGAYGGYYTKDDIREIVNYATERHIEVIPEIEFPAHSDEVFIGYPELCCQGKAYTSGEFCIGNEQSFTFMEDVLTEIMELFPSPYIHIGGDEARKVAWSTCPKCQGLMKRMNMRQLDELQCYMIMHAEKFLNAKGRIMIGWDEILKNVLQPSSIVMSYRGEKGAIVAANRGNRAVMTPGEVLYFDWYQADPATQPKAMYGYSPLKKMYSFNPVPTDALTARRNEELISSKPVSSDTVAYILPENRCNIIGVQGSTWTEYIPNAAHLEYMMFPRLLAIAEMAWTPQNIREWGNFKKRVNAHLPKLKARKINTFMLSDVIELTSQVCSDKTVKVTLDTEKTSVEIRYTLDGLEPCENSTLYTRPFILTKETTVKAALFKDGKNVGIPLYKVVGISEDIQNYYEYINEAI
;
A
#
# COMPACT_ATOMS: atom_id res chain seq x y z
N MET A 1 -2.01 29.86 -20.27
CA MET A 1 -2.65 30.50 -19.08
C MET A 1 -2.21 29.67 -17.87
N ASP A 2 -0.91 29.68 -17.68
CA ASP A 2 -0.13 28.69 -16.95
C ASP A 2 0.53 29.39 -15.76
N ASN A 3 0.66 28.66 -14.64
CA ASN A 3 1.17 29.05 -13.30
C ASN A 3 0.15 29.10 -12.16
N ASN A 4 -1.17 29.01 -12.41
CA ASN A 4 -2.16 29.08 -11.32
C ASN A 4 -2.55 27.73 -10.69
N VAL A 5 -2.24 26.59 -11.32
CA VAL A 5 -2.61 25.26 -10.81
C VAL A 5 -1.56 24.68 -9.84
N GLN A 6 -0.27 24.98 -10.02
CA GLN A 6 0.78 24.56 -9.06
C GLN A 6 0.72 25.32 -7.72
N ASN A 7 0.28 26.59 -7.74
CA ASN A 7 0.09 27.36 -6.51
C ASN A 7 -1.13 26.88 -5.71
N SER A 8 -2.17 26.34 -6.37
CA SER A 8 -3.41 25.97 -5.69
C SER A 8 -3.25 24.76 -4.75
N ASN A 9 -2.41 23.77 -5.09
CA ASN A 9 -2.23 22.59 -4.23
C ASN A 9 -1.31 22.84 -3.02
N LYS A 10 -0.28 23.68 -3.15
CA LYS A 10 0.50 24.17 -1.99
C LYS A 10 -0.34 25.07 -1.08
N GLN A 11 -1.19 25.92 -1.66
CA GLN A 11 -2.12 26.77 -0.92
C GLN A 11 -3.20 25.94 -0.23
N ASN A 12 -3.78 24.92 -0.86
CA ASN A 12 -4.84 24.10 -0.28
C ASN A 12 -4.37 23.33 0.96
N LEU A 13 -3.17 22.75 0.96
CA LEU A 13 -2.66 22.05 2.14
C LEU A 13 -2.45 23.03 3.31
N ILE A 14 -1.80 24.16 3.08
CA ILE A 14 -1.51 25.18 4.10
C ILE A 14 -2.79 25.88 4.60
N ILE A 15 -3.75 26.18 3.70
CA ILE A 15 -5.05 26.77 4.04
C ILE A 15 -5.89 25.81 4.89
N VAL A 16 -5.91 24.51 4.56
CA VAL A 16 -6.58 23.48 5.35
C VAL A 16 -5.98 23.36 6.76
N PHE A 17 -4.65 23.48 6.89
CA PHE A 17 -3.98 23.48 8.20
C PHE A 17 -4.34 24.70 9.07
N LEU A 18 -4.64 25.86 8.47
CA LEU A 18 -4.86 27.12 9.20
C LEU A 18 -6.32 27.41 9.55
N ILE A 19 -7.29 26.89 8.79
CA ILE A 19 -8.72 26.96 9.15
C ILE A 19 -9.00 26.27 10.50
N PHE A 20 -8.16 25.32 10.91
CA PHE A 20 -8.28 24.64 12.21
C PHE A 20 -7.63 25.41 13.38
N MET A 21 -6.85 26.47 13.13
CA MET A 21 -6.23 27.27 14.20
C MET A 21 -7.21 28.21 14.92
N SER A 22 -8.38 28.49 14.35
CA SER A 22 -9.30 29.52 14.89
C SER A 22 -10.29 29.01 15.95
N VAL A 23 -10.21 27.76 16.42
CA VAL A 23 -11.16 27.23 17.42
C VAL A 23 -10.47 26.40 18.52
N VAL A 24 -9.45 26.95 19.20
CA VAL A 24 -9.10 26.51 20.57
C VAL A 24 -8.51 27.70 21.33
N THR A 25 -9.17 28.11 22.41
CA THR A 25 -8.66 29.10 23.37
C THR A 25 -7.38 28.60 24.02
N ALA A 26 -6.34 29.43 23.98
CA ALA A 26 -5.00 29.12 24.49
C ALA A 26 -5.00 28.99 26.02
N CYS A 27 -4.83 27.77 26.52
CA CYS A 27 -4.22 27.51 27.82
C CYS A 27 -2.85 26.88 27.56
N THR A 28 -1.77 27.56 27.93
CA THR A 28 -0.41 27.04 27.89
C THR A 28 -0.29 25.88 28.88
N SER A 29 -0.44 24.64 28.38
CA SER A 29 -0.11 23.44 29.15
C SER A 29 1.41 23.34 29.32
N PRO A 30 1.93 23.04 30.52
CA PRO A 30 3.36 22.83 30.77
C PRO A 30 3.88 21.48 30.22
N ASN A 31 3.06 20.71 29.51
CA ASN A 31 3.47 19.44 28.95
C ASN A 31 4.43 19.64 27.76
N PRO A 32 5.47 18.80 27.62
CA PRO A 32 6.32 18.84 26.43
C PRO A 32 5.46 18.66 25.17
N PRO A 33 5.80 19.34 24.05
CA PRO A 33 5.02 19.26 22.81
C PRO A 33 4.80 17.79 22.40
N THR A 34 3.54 17.40 22.23
CA THR A 34 3.19 16.11 21.64
C THR A 34 3.24 16.21 20.13
N PHE A 35 4.07 15.38 19.50
CA PHE A 35 4.21 15.30 18.05
C PHE A 35 3.80 13.92 17.57
N HIS A 36 3.18 13.92 16.40
CA HIS A 36 2.69 12.72 15.75
C HIS A 36 3.23 12.77 14.33
N LEU A 37 4.44 12.21 14.17
CA LEU A 37 5.10 12.06 12.88
C LEU A 37 4.83 10.65 12.34
N VAL A 38 4.39 10.56 11.10
CA VAL A 38 4.31 9.30 10.36
C VAL A 38 4.93 9.54 8.99
N PRO A 39 6.01 8.83 8.63
CA PRO A 39 6.75 7.87 9.44
C PRO A 39 7.49 8.51 10.63
N ALA A 40 7.81 7.72 11.65
CA ALA A 40 8.71 8.14 12.74
C ALA A 40 10.14 8.33 12.22
N PRO A 41 10.83 9.43 12.61
CA PRO A 41 12.20 9.67 12.17
C PRO A 41 13.20 8.72 12.84
N VAL A 42 14.34 8.48 12.18
CA VAL A 42 15.44 7.65 12.71
C VAL A 42 15.94 8.17 14.07
N GLU A 43 16.25 9.46 14.15
CA GLU A 43 16.68 10.14 15.38
C GLU A 43 15.91 11.46 15.53
N MET A 44 15.43 11.73 16.75
CA MET A 44 14.74 12.98 17.07
C MET A 44 15.01 13.39 18.52
N LYS A 45 15.34 14.67 18.70
CA LYS A 45 15.50 15.33 19.99
C LYS A 45 14.55 16.52 20.08
N ILE A 46 13.73 16.55 21.13
CA ILE A 46 12.80 17.64 21.40
C ILE A 46 13.51 18.68 22.23
N MET A 47 13.34 19.95 21.87
CA MET A 47 13.85 21.09 22.61
C MET A 47 12.68 21.92 23.15
N ALA A 48 12.95 22.75 24.16
CA ALA A 48 11.93 23.63 24.72
C ALA A 48 11.56 24.75 23.72
N GLY A 49 10.26 25.05 23.65
CA GLY A 49 9.74 26.17 22.87
C GLY A 49 9.32 25.83 21.44
N TYR A 50 8.90 26.87 20.73
CA TYR A 50 8.36 26.80 19.38
C TYR A 50 9.00 27.88 18.51
N TYR A 51 9.19 27.58 17.23
CA TYR A 51 9.34 28.59 16.20
C TYR A 51 7.97 29.23 15.91
N PRO A 52 7.82 30.56 16.05
CA PRO A 52 6.55 31.24 15.83
C PRO A 52 6.18 31.21 14.34
N LEU A 53 4.98 30.71 14.02
CA LEU A 53 4.46 30.69 12.66
C LEU A 53 3.73 32.00 12.36
N ASP A 54 4.23 32.75 11.37
CA ASP A 54 3.42 33.75 10.68
C ASP A 54 2.54 33.01 9.65
N SER A 55 1.30 32.73 10.07
CA SER A 55 0.30 32.02 9.29
C SER A 55 -0.01 32.71 7.96
N VAL A 56 0.00 34.05 7.91
CA VAL A 56 -0.25 34.82 6.68
C VAL A 56 0.91 34.64 5.71
N LYS A 57 2.15 34.74 6.18
CA LYS A 57 3.35 34.52 5.35
C LYS A 57 3.43 33.08 4.82
N CYS A 58 3.05 32.10 5.63
CA CYS A 58 3.01 30.70 5.21
C CYS A 58 1.94 30.44 4.14
N ILE A 59 0.74 31.04 4.25
CA ILE A 59 -0.31 30.94 3.23
C ILE A 59 0.15 31.57 1.92
N VAL A 60 0.74 32.76 1.98
CA VAL A 60 1.05 33.57 0.79
C VAL A 60 2.30 33.09 0.07
N LYS A 61 3.35 32.68 0.81
CA LYS A 61 4.68 32.36 0.24
C LYS A 61 5.08 30.89 0.40
N GLY A 62 4.27 30.07 1.07
CA GLY A 62 4.59 28.68 1.38
C GLY A 62 5.68 28.53 2.45
N ILE A 63 5.92 27.28 2.86
CA ILE A 63 6.93 26.94 3.87
C ILE A 63 8.37 27.31 3.43
N ASP A 64 8.60 27.37 2.12
CA ASP A 64 9.88 27.75 1.53
C ASP A 64 10.37 29.14 1.95
N ALA A 65 9.47 30.03 2.39
CA ALA A 65 9.80 31.38 2.83
C ALA A 65 10.31 31.47 4.28
N ILE A 66 10.27 30.37 5.04
CA ILE A 66 10.67 30.32 6.45
C ILE A 66 11.71 29.23 6.75
N VAL A 67 12.15 28.49 5.73
CA VAL A 67 13.13 27.39 5.87
C VAL A 67 14.42 27.74 5.15
N GLU A 68 15.51 27.84 5.91
CA GLU A 68 16.88 27.92 5.41
C GLU A 68 17.29 26.53 4.91
N LYS A 69 17.45 26.39 3.59
CA LYS A 69 17.79 25.11 2.94
C LYS A 69 19.25 25.10 2.53
N LYS A 70 19.96 24.00 2.78
CA LYS A 70 21.35 23.79 2.33
C LYS A 70 21.49 22.42 1.65
N ILE A 71 22.10 22.39 0.47
CA ILE A 71 22.59 21.14 -0.11
C ILE A 71 24.02 20.91 0.37
N ASP A 72 24.26 19.74 0.95
CA ASP A 72 25.57 19.34 1.46
C ASP A 72 25.90 17.93 0.98
N THR A 73 26.66 17.84 -0.10
CA THR A 73 26.98 16.58 -0.78
C THR A 73 27.91 15.68 0.04
N THR A 74 28.46 16.14 1.17
CA THR A 74 29.29 15.31 2.04
C THR A 74 28.47 14.42 2.97
N LEU A 75 27.15 14.65 3.11
CA LEU A 75 26.21 13.85 3.93
C LEU A 75 25.84 12.50 3.26
N THR A 76 26.86 11.74 2.86
CA THR A 76 26.69 10.48 2.13
C THR A 76 25.96 9.40 2.93
N GLU A 77 26.09 9.43 4.26
CA GLU A 77 25.47 8.49 5.19
C GLU A 77 23.94 8.59 5.24
N LEU A 78 23.38 9.72 4.79
CA LEU A 78 21.93 9.93 4.73
C LEU A 78 21.31 9.42 3.42
N GLY A 79 22.14 8.93 2.48
CA GLY A 79 21.72 8.58 1.13
C GLY A 79 21.18 9.79 0.37
N SER A 80 20.42 9.55 -0.70
CA SER A 80 19.88 10.63 -1.54
C SER A 80 18.59 11.27 -0.99
N GLU A 81 17.90 10.58 -0.06
CA GLU A 81 16.58 10.97 0.43
C GLU A 81 16.58 11.43 1.89
N GLY A 82 17.70 11.27 2.61
CA GLY A 82 17.82 11.68 3.99
C GLY A 82 18.13 13.17 4.18
N TYR A 83 17.91 13.65 5.40
CA TYR A 83 18.03 15.05 5.76
C TYR A 83 18.34 15.26 7.25
N LEU A 84 18.87 16.44 7.55
CA LEU A 84 19.03 17.00 8.89
C LEU A 84 18.11 18.21 9.03
N LEU A 85 17.22 18.19 10.01
CA LEU A 85 16.30 19.27 10.32
C LEU A 85 16.58 19.82 11.73
N GLN A 86 16.81 21.12 11.83
CA GLN A 86 16.93 21.83 13.10
C GLN A 86 15.90 22.95 13.15
N VAL A 87 15.02 22.92 14.15
CA VAL A 87 14.06 23.96 14.46
C VAL A 87 14.45 24.56 15.80
N THR A 88 14.70 25.86 15.81
CA THR A 88 14.90 26.67 17.03
C THR A 88 13.80 27.72 17.12
N SER A 89 13.74 28.47 18.22
CA SER A 89 12.77 29.57 18.36
C SER A 89 12.97 30.71 17.36
N SER A 90 14.09 30.75 16.64
CA SER A 90 14.46 31.84 15.72
C SER A 90 14.68 31.40 14.27
N ALA A 91 14.92 30.12 14.00
CA ALA A 91 15.25 29.63 12.66
C ALA A 91 14.84 28.17 12.44
N ILE A 92 14.54 27.84 11.19
CA ILE A 92 14.35 26.48 10.69
C ILE A 92 15.42 26.21 9.63
N LYS A 93 16.32 25.27 9.92
CA LYS A 93 17.41 24.86 9.02
C LYS A 93 17.18 23.44 8.55
N LEU A 94 17.26 23.23 7.24
CA LEU A 94 17.09 21.94 6.59
C LEU A 94 18.24 21.67 5.64
N THR A 95 19.04 20.65 5.94
CA THR A 95 20.21 20.26 5.14
C THR A 95 20.04 18.84 4.60
N ALA A 96 20.41 18.61 3.34
CA ALA A 96 20.39 17.28 2.74
C ALA A 96 21.44 17.14 1.63
N SER A 97 21.77 15.92 1.25
CA SER A 97 22.70 15.64 0.13
C SER A 97 22.11 15.94 -1.24
N THR A 98 20.78 15.87 -1.38
CA THR A 98 20.05 16.16 -2.62
C THR A 98 18.74 16.91 -2.36
N ILE A 99 18.12 17.39 -3.43
CA ILE A 99 16.81 18.03 -3.37
C ILE A 99 15.70 17.10 -2.86
N ARG A 100 15.82 15.77 -3.02
CA ARG A 100 14.84 14.79 -2.50
C ARG A 100 14.83 14.78 -0.97
N GLY A 101 16.01 14.84 -0.34
CA GLY A 101 16.10 14.97 1.11
C GLY A 101 15.52 16.28 1.62
N ILE A 102 15.75 17.40 0.92
CA ILE A 102 15.08 18.68 1.23
C ILE A 102 13.55 18.55 1.11
N PHE A 103 13.06 17.83 0.09
CA PHE A 103 11.62 17.62 -0.05
C PHE A 103 11.03 16.83 1.12
N TYR A 104 11.61 15.68 1.50
CA TYR A 104 11.09 14.89 2.61
C TYR A 104 11.23 15.57 3.97
N GLY A 105 12.29 16.36 4.17
CA GLY A 105 12.40 17.21 5.34
C GLY A 105 11.27 18.23 5.45
N LYS A 106 10.83 18.83 4.33
CA LYS A 106 9.65 19.70 4.32
C LYS A 106 8.37 18.97 4.71
N GLN A 107 8.20 17.71 4.30
CA GLN A 107 7.05 16.90 4.70
C GLN A 107 7.02 16.72 6.23
N THR A 108 8.17 16.51 6.85
CA THR A 108 8.29 16.48 8.32
C THR A 108 7.92 17.83 8.95
N ILE A 109 8.39 18.95 8.40
CA ILE A 109 8.03 20.27 8.93
C ILE A 109 6.51 20.52 8.82
N LEU A 110 5.87 20.13 7.70
CA LEU A 110 4.41 20.21 7.53
C LEU A 110 3.66 19.41 8.61
N GLN A 111 4.15 18.21 8.95
CA GLN A 111 3.55 17.40 10.01
C GLN A 111 3.75 17.98 11.42
N LEU A 112 4.84 18.72 11.65
CA LEU A 112 5.18 19.38 12.91
C LEU A 112 4.41 20.68 13.16
N MET A 113 3.70 21.24 12.16
CA MET A 113 2.96 22.47 12.36
C MET A 113 1.82 22.30 13.38
N THR A 114 1.76 23.20 14.35
CA THR A 114 0.73 23.26 15.40
C THR A 114 0.22 24.69 15.59
N ALA A 115 -0.87 24.88 16.34
CA ALA A 115 -1.41 26.20 16.69
C ALA A 115 -0.38 27.09 17.44
N ASN A 116 0.58 26.49 18.15
CA ASN A 116 1.61 27.22 18.91
C ASN A 116 2.86 27.54 18.06
N GLY A 117 2.88 27.15 16.78
CA GLY A 117 4.08 27.19 15.94
C GLY A 117 4.62 25.80 15.61
N ILE A 118 5.88 25.73 15.18
CA ILE A 118 6.60 24.48 14.94
C ILE A 118 7.46 24.18 16.18
N PRO A 119 7.32 23.00 16.82
CA PRO A 119 8.15 22.64 17.98
C PRO A 119 9.64 22.73 17.66
N CYS A 120 10.44 23.22 18.61
CA CYS A 120 11.90 23.20 18.48
C CYS A 120 12.42 21.76 18.57
N VAL A 121 13.14 21.32 17.55
CA VAL A 121 13.55 19.92 17.39
C VAL A 121 14.88 19.82 16.63
N GLU A 122 15.61 18.74 16.87
CA GLU A 122 16.69 18.27 16.01
C GLU A 122 16.31 16.88 15.49
N ILE A 123 16.31 16.70 14.18
CA ILE A 123 15.94 15.46 13.51
C ILE A 123 17.03 15.08 12.51
N LYS A 124 17.45 13.82 12.56
CA LYS A 124 18.24 13.16 11.52
C LYS A 124 17.41 12.00 11.02
N ASP A 125 17.16 11.96 9.72
CA ASP A 125 16.18 11.04 9.17
C ASP A 125 16.52 10.63 7.74
N TYR A 126 16.22 9.39 7.40
CA TYR A 126 16.47 8.77 6.10
C TYR A 126 15.64 7.48 5.97
N PRO A 127 15.25 7.06 4.75
CA PRO A 127 14.39 5.91 4.58
C PRO A 127 15.13 4.58 4.82
N ARG A 128 14.41 3.60 5.37
CA ARG A 128 14.84 2.19 5.43
C ARG A 128 14.96 1.54 4.06
N PHE A 129 14.04 1.84 3.14
CA PHE A 129 13.96 1.23 1.81
C PHE A 129 13.93 2.26 0.70
N SER A 130 14.55 1.93 -0.45
CA SER A 130 14.51 2.77 -1.65
C SER A 130 13.18 2.70 -2.38
N TYR A 131 12.46 1.57 -2.28
CA TYR A 131 11.14 1.36 -2.87
C TYR A 131 10.06 1.47 -1.78
N ARG A 132 9.15 2.44 -1.89
CA ARG A 132 8.09 2.67 -0.89
C ARG A 132 6.77 2.89 -1.62
N GLY A 133 6.13 1.76 -1.94
CA GLY A 133 5.13 1.66 -3.00
C GLY A 133 3.68 1.73 -2.56
N ILE A 134 2.84 2.23 -3.45
CA ILE A 134 1.40 2.01 -3.48
C ILE A 134 1.02 1.53 -4.87
N HIS A 135 0.24 0.44 -4.94
CA HIS A 135 -0.39 -0.04 -6.16
C HIS A 135 -1.86 0.38 -6.23
N LEU A 136 -2.30 0.82 -7.41
CA LEU A 136 -3.70 1.13 -7.70
C LEU A 136 -4.12 0.45 -9.00
N ASP A 137 -5.09 -0.46 -8.88
CA ASP A 137 -5.88 -0.98 -9.99
C ASP A 137 -6.88 0.09 -10.45
N VAL A 138 -6.77 0.48 -11.72
CA VAL A 138 -7.75 1.33 -12.40
C VAL A 138 -8.53 0.57 -13.48
N SER A 139 -8.23 -0.72 -13.63
CA SER A 139 -8.86 -1.62 -14.59
C SER A 139 -10.24 -2.07 -14.10
N ARG A 140 -10.37 -2.69 -12.92
CA ARG A 140 -11.67 -3.24 -12.47
C ARG A 140 -12.70 -2.14 -12.25
N HIS A 141 -12.29 -1.03 -11.65
CA HIS A 141 -13.03 0.23 -11.65
C HIS A 141 -12.11 1.40 -12.00
N PHE A 142 -12.55 2.25 -12.93
CA PHE A 142 -11.77 3.40 -13.38
C PHE A 142 -11.85 4.57 -12.38
N PHE A 143 -10.70 5.20 -12.12
CA PHE A 143 -10.59 6.42 -11.34
C PHE A 143 -10.05 7.56 -12.23
N PRO A 144 -10.63 8.76 -12.17
CA PRO A 144 -10.13 9.88 -12.95
C PRO A 144 -8.81 10.42 -12.37
N LYS A 145 -8.02 11.12 -13.19
CA LYS A 145 -6.66 11.59 -12.79
C LYS A 145 -6.66 12.48 -11.56
N GLU A 146 -7.73 13.21 -11.29
CA GLU A 146 -7.88 14.04 -10.10
C GLU A 146 -7.86 13.21 -8.81
N GLN A 147 -8.42 11.99 -8.86
CA GLN A 147 -8.33 11.06 -7.74
C GLN A 147 -6.91 10.53 -7.57
N VAL A 148 -6.22 10.23 -8.68
CA VAL A 148 -4.80 9.82 -8.65
C VAL A 148 -3.94 10.93 -8.04
N PHE A 149 -4.15 12.19 -8.40
CA PHE A 149 -3.43 13.34 -7.82
C PHE A 149 -3.60 13.43 -6.30
N LYS A 150 -4.81 13.18 -5.79
CA LYS A 150 -5.10 13.19 -4.35
C LYS A 150 -4.31 12.10 -3.62
N ILE A 151 -4.19 10.91 -4.21
CA ILE A 151 -3.37 9.81 -3.66
C ILE A 151 -1.89 10.18 -3.69
N LEU A 152 -1.39 10.75 -4.79
CA LEU A 152 -0.01 11.21 -4.92
C LEU A 152 0.34 12.31 -3.90
N ASP A 153 -0.60 13.20 -3.56
CA ASP A 153 -0.42 14.20 -2.50
C ASP A 153 -0.23 13.55 -1.12
N GLU A 154 -1.04 12.55 -0.77
CA GLU A 154 -0.89 11.84 0.50
C GLU A 154 0.36 10.94 0.51
N MET A 155 0.69 10.28 -0.60
CA MET A 155 1.95 9.54 -0.75
C MET A 155 3.15 10.44 -0.45
N ALA A 156 3.19 11.64 -1.03
CA ALA A 156 4.23 12.62 -0.79
C ALA A 156 4.28 13.04 0.69
N TYR A 157 3.14 13.37 1.28
CA TYR A 157 3.02 13.77 2.68
C TYR A 157 3.54 12.69 3.66
N TYR A 158 3.32 11.42 3.33
CA TYR A 158 3.78 10.25 4.08
C TYR A 158 5.09 9.64 3.56
N LYS A 159 5.81 10.35 2.68
CA LYS A 159 7.15 9.99 2.16
C LYS A 159 7.22 8.67 1.36
N LEU A 160 6.12 8.23 0.78
CA LEU A 160 6.08 7.16 -0.23
C LEU A 160 6.56 7.72 -1.57
N ASN A 161 7.25 6.90 -2.37
CA ASN A 161 8.00 7.37 -3.54
C ASN A 161 7.81 6.54 -4.80
N THR A 162 6.96 5.52 -4.76
CA THR A 162 6.67 4.69 -5.94
C THR A 162 5.18 4.48 -6.08
N PHE A 163 4.64 4.85 -7.24
CA PHE A 163 3.25 4.63 -7.61
C PHE A 163 3.19 3.58 -8.71
N HIS A 164 2.76 2.38 -8.34
CA HIS A 164 2.54 1.28 -9.25
C HIS A 164 1.12 1.40 -9.83
N LEU A 165 1.03 1.74 -11.11
CA LEU A 165 -0.25 2.02 -11.77
C LEU A 165 -0.63 0.84 -12.67
N HIS A 166 -1.63 0.09 -12.23
CA HIS A 166 -2.16 -1.08 -12.94
C HIS A 166 -3.25 -0.65 -13.92
N LEU A 167 -2.87 -0.64 -15.20
CA LEU A 167 -3.63 0.02 -16.28
C LEU A 167 -4.54 -0.92 -17.05
N THR A 168 -4.37 -2.23 -16.92
CA THR A 168 -5.01 -3.22 -17.80
C THR A 168 -5.29 -4.48 -17.03
N ASP A 169 -6.51 -5.00 -17.14
CA ASP A 169 -6.93 -6.34 -16.71
C ASP A 169 -8.26 -6.63 -17.44
N ASN A 170 -8.82 -7.82 -17.28
CA ASN A 170 -10.12 -8.23 -17.78
C ASN A 170 -11.26 -7.23 -17.51
N GLY A 171 -11.14 -6.34 -16.52
CA GLY A 171 -12.13 -5.30 -16.22
C GLY A 171 -12.14 -4.12 -17.21
N GLY A 172 -11.03 -3.88 -17.91
CA GLY A 172 -10.94 -2.94 -19.02
C GLY A 172 -9.56 -2.32 -19.22
N TRP A 173 -9.35 -1.82 -20.44
CA TRP A 173 -8.10 -1.20 -20.87
C TRP A 173 -8.10 0.31 -20.62
N ARG A 174 -7.11 0.83 -19.89
CA ARG A 174 -7.18 2.19 -19.31
C ARG A 174 -6.20 3.21 -19.88
N ILE A 175 -5.49 2.92 -20.96
CA ILE A 175 -4.51 3.84 -21.54
C ILE A 175 -4.59 3.94 -23.06
N GLN A 176 -4.55 5.13 -23.63
CA GLN A 176 -4.52 5.28 -25.08
C GLN A 176 -3.21 4.72 -25.69
N ILE A 177 -3.35 3.84 -26.69
CA ILE A 177 -2.26 3.33 -27.54
C ILE A 177 -2.61 3.67 -28.99
N ASP A 178 -1.77 4.45 -29.66
CA ASP A 178 -2.11 5.02 -30.98
C ASP A 178 -2.11 3.95 -32.06
N LYS A 179 -1.20 2.97 -31.98
CA LYS A 179 -1.16 1.83 -32.92
C LYS A 179 -2.36 0.89 -32.76
N TYR A 180 -2.97 0.85 -31.57
CA TYR A 180 -4.06 -0.06 -31.23
C TYR A 180 -5.28 0.68 -30.65
N PRO A 181 -5.97 1.53 -31.46
CA PRO A 181 -7.04 2.39 -30.96
C PRO A 181 -8.26 1.63 -30.44
N GLN A 182 -8.44 0.37 -30.84
CA GLN A 182 -9.56 -0.46 -30.38
C GLN A 182 -9.43 -0.90 -28.92
N LEU A 183 -8.23 -0.84 -28.34
CA LEU A 183 -8.03 -1.10 -26.91
C LEU A 183 -8.89 -0.14 -26.07
N THR A 184 -8.91 1.15 -26.42
CA THR A 184 -9.74 2.14 -25.72
C THR A 184 -11.14 2.31 -26.29
N SER A 185 -11.36 2.13 -27.60
CA SER A 185 -12.70 2.34 -28.17
C SER A 185 -13.66 1.18 -27.88
N LEU A 186 -13.13 -0.04 -27.66
CA LEU A 186 -13.91 -1.24 -27.37
C LEU A 186 -13.60 -1.84 -25.99
N GLY A 187 -12.34 -1.81 -25.53
CA GLY A 187 -11.93 -2.44 -24.26
C GLY A 187 -12.06 -1.57 -23.00
N ALA A 188 -12.42 -0.28 -23.12
CA ALA A 188 -12.46 0.63 -21.97
C ALA A 188 -13.83 0.76 -21.28
N TYR A 189 -14.91 0.19 -21.82
CA TYR A 189 -16.24 0.36 -21.25
C TYR A 189 -16.99 -0.96 -21.22
N ARG A 190 -17.67 -1.22 -20.10
CA ARG A 190 -18.48 -2.41 -19.87
C ARG A 190 -19.96 -2.05 -19.70
N SER A 191 -20.84 -3.01 -19.98
CA SER A 191 -22.29 -2.83 -19.95
C SER A 191 -22.86 -2.57 -18.54
N MET A 192 -22.11 -2.91 -17.49
CA MET A 192 -22.56 -2.82 -16.11
C MET A 192 -21.44 -2.36 -15.17
N LYS A 193 -21.81 -1.53 -14.19
CA LYS A 193 -20.89 -1.06 -13.14
C LYS A 193 -20.66 -2.12 -12.05
N ASP A 194 -21.66 -2.92 -11.72
CA ASP A 194 -21.57 -3.94 -10.68
C ASP A 194 -20.64 -5.07 -11.12
N TRP A 195 -19.57 -5.31 -10.37
CA TRP A 195 -18.52 -6.25 -10.75
C TRP A 195 -19.01 -7.69 -10.84
N ASP A 196 -19.70 -8.19 -9.81
CA ASP A 196 -20.16 -9.58 -9.79
C ASP A 196 -21.17 -9.82 -10.90
N LYS A 197 -22.17 -8.94 -11.04
CA LYS A 197 -23.18 -9.07 -12.10
C LYS A 197 -22.57 -9.07 -13.49
N TRP A 198 -21.50 -8.29 -13.70
CA TRP A 198 -20.80 -8.27 -14.97
C TRP A 198 -19.90 -9.50 -15.16
N TRP A 199 -19.19 -9.92 -14.13
CA TRP A 199 -18.23 -11.03 -14.18
C TRP A 199 -18.91 -12.41 -14.32
N GLU A 200 -20.04 -12.59 -13.64
CA GLU A 200 -20.88 -13.78 -13.68
C GLU A 200 -21.76 -13.84 -14.94
N ASN A 201 -21.92 -12.72 -15.65
CA ASN A 201 -22.59 -12.72 -16.94
C ASN A 201 -21.76 -13.55 -17.94
N PRO A 202 -22.32 -14.60 -18.57
CA PRO A 202 -21.59 -15.45 -19.51
C PRO A 202 -20.94 -14.71 -20.68
N VAL A 203 -21.44 -13.52 -21.03
CA VAL A 203 -20.94 -12.70 -22.14
C VAL A 203 -19.88 -11.70 -21.69
N ARG A 204 -19.90 -11.24 -20.42
CA ARG A 204 -19.02 -10.17 -19.90
C ARG A 204 -18.91 -8.97 -20.85
N GLU A 205 -20.05 -8.50 -21.32
CA GLU A 205 -20.11 -7.61 -22.48
C GLU A 205 -19.38 -6.28 -22.26
N PHE A 206 -18.38 -6.02 -23.11
CA PHE A 206 -17.84 -4.70 -23.37
C PHE A 206 -18.72 -3.95 -24.38
N VAL A 207 -18.82 -2.63 -24.21
CA VAL A 207 -19.66 -1.75 -25.01
C VAL A 207 -18.89 -0.49 -25.39
N THR A 208 -19.40 0.28 -26.35
CA THR A 208 -18.82 1.59 -26.67
C THR A 208 -19.19 2.64 -25.63
N LYS A 209 -18.38 3.69 -25.50
CA LYS A 209 -18.60 4.82 -24.58
C LYS A 209 -20.01 5.43 -24.66
N ASP A 210 -20.58 5.50 -25.86
CA ASP A 210 -21.87 6.15 -26.12
C ASP A 210 -23.08 5.24 -25.85
N THR A 211 -22.86 3.97 -25.50
CA THR A 211 -23.93 3.04 -25.13
C THR A 211 -24.58 3.49 -23.82
N PRO A 212 -25.92 3.62 -23.73
CA PRO A 212 -26.60 3.98 -22.49
C PRO A 212 -26.24 3.03 -21.35
N GLY A 213 -25.74 3.58 -20.24
CA GLY A 213 -25.30 2.79 -19.08
C GLY A 213 -23.86 2.26 -19.16
N ALA A 214 -23.10 2.59 -20.22
CA ALA A 214 -21.69 2.25 -20.33
C ALA A 214 -20.91 2.75 -19.10
N TYR A 215 -20.16 1.84 -18.49
CA TYR A 215 -19.35 2.11 -17.31
C TYR A 215 -17.88 1.87 -17.63
N GLY A 216 -17.03 2.87 -17.39
CA GLY A 216 -15.60 2.76 -17.63
C GLY A 216 -14.94 4.11 -17.89
N GLY A 217 -13.81 4.07 -18.57
CA GLY A 217 -12.95 5.21 -18.84
C GLY A 217 -11.52 4.76 -19.15
N TYR A 218 -10.73 5.69 -19.67
CA TYR A 218 -9.32 5.49 -19.94
C TYR A 218 -8.60 6.85 -19.89
N TYR A 219 -7.29 6.80 -19.69
CA TYR A 219 -6.41 7.95 -19.76
C TYR A 219 -5.91 8.17 -21.18
N THR A 220 -6.02 9.40 -21.67
CA THR A 220 -5.31 9.82 -22.88
C THR A 220 -3.81 9.85 -22.62
N LYS A 221 -2.99 9.93 -23.68
CA LYS A 221 -1.53 10.13 -23.52
C LYS A 221 -1.20 11.40 -22.75
N ASP A 222 -2.02 12.45 -22.90
CA ASP A 222 -1.83 13.70 -22.17
C ASP A 222 -2.20 13.57 -20.68
N ASP A 223 -3.26 12.83 -20.34
CA ASP A 223 -3.58 12.54 -18.94
C ASP A 223 -2.43 11.78 -18.26
N ILE A 224 -1.82 10.82 -18.94
CA ILE A 224 -0.65 10.09 -18.42
C ILE A 224 0.54 11.02 -18.21
N ARG A 225 0.84 11.92 -19.17
CA ARG A 225 1.89 12.92 -19.01
C ARG A 225 1.63 13.82 -17.80
N GLU A 226 0.38 14.24 -17.60
CA GLU A 226 -0.01 15.01 -16.42
C GLU A 226 0.20 14.22 -15.12
N ILE A 227 -0.20 12.95 -15.05
CA ILE A 227 0.04 12.07 -13.89
C ILE A 227 1.53 11.93 -13.59
N VAL A 228 2.33 11.61 -14.61
CA VAL A 228 3.79 11.45 -14.47
C VAL A 228 4.44 12.76 -14.01
N ASN A 229 4.06 13.90 -14.59
CA ASN A 229 4.59 15.20 -14.19
C ASN A 229 4.20 15.55 -12.75
N TYR A 230 2.94 15.34 -12.38
CA TYR A 230 2.43 15.61 -11.04
C TYR A 230 3.13 14.76 -9.97
N ALA A 231 3.39 13.48 -10.27
CA ALA A 231 4.15 12.57 -9.42
C ALA A 231 5.64 12.97 -9.33
N THR A 232 6.25 13.38 -10.45
CA THR A 232 7.66 13.78 -10.51
C THR A 232 7.95 14.99 -9.62
N GLU A 233 7.05 16.00 -9.61
CA GLU A 233 7.15 17.17 -8.72
C GLU A 233 7.11 16.81 -7.22
N ARG A 234 6.63 15.61 -6.91
CA ARG A 234 6.53 15.04 -5.56
C ARG A 234 7.60 14.00 -5.28
N HIS A 235 8.55 13.81 -6.20
CA HIS A 235 9.56 12.77 -6.14
C HIS A 235 8.96 11.36 -6.01
N ILE A 236 7.86 11.13 -6.72
CA ILE A 236 7.21 9.82 -6.84
C ILE A 236 7.47 9.30 -8.26
N GLU A 237 8.04 8.11 -8.36
CA GLU A 237 8.22 7.38 -9.62
C GLU A 237 6.93 6.63 -9.97
N VAL A 238 6.44 6.77 -11.21
CA VAL A 238 5.27 6.06 -11.70
C VAL A 238 5.73 4.85 -12.52
N ILE A 239 5.40 3.65 -12.04
CA ILE A 239 5.70 2.38 -12.70
C ILE A 239 4.41 1.90 -13.36
N PRO A 240 4.34 1.84 -14.71
CA PRO A 240 3.18 1.29 -15.39
C PRO A 240 3.20 -0.23 -15.32
N GLU A 241 2.02 -0.83 -15.18
CA GLU A 241 1.77 -2.24 -15.39
C GLU A 241 0.83 -2.48 -16.55
N ILE A 242 1.31 -3.29 -17.50
CA ILE A 242 0.50 -3.88 -18.58
C ILE A 242 0.57 -5.40 -18.43
N GLU A 243 -0.59 -6.04 -18.36
CA GLU A 243 -0.73 -7.46 -18.05
C GLU A 243 -0.30 -8.36 -19.21
N PHE A 244 0.63 -9.29 -18.94
CA PHE A 244 1.02 -10.37 -19.84
C PHE A 244 1.41 -11.63 -19.03
N PRO A 245 1.03 -12.85 -19.44
CA PRO A 245 0.26 -13.19 -20.64
C PRO A 245 -1.25 -13.36 -20.38
N ALA A 246 -1.70 -13.17 -19.14
CA ALA A 246 -3.09 -13.39 -18.74
C ALA A 246 -3.80 -12.05 -18.49
N HIS A 247 -5.01 -12.11 -17.96
CA HIS A 247 -5.80 -10.92 -17.60
C HIS A 247 -6.09 -9.98 -18.78
N SER A 248 -6.38 -10.51 -19.97
CA SER A 248 -6.44 -9.71 -21.21
C SER A 248 -7.75 -9.80 -22.01
N ASP A 249 -8.89 -10.15 -21.39
CA ASP A 249 -10.18 -10.20 -22.11
C ASP A 249 -10.54 -8.85 -22.78
N GLU A 250 -10.15 -7.73 -22.18
CA GLU A 250 -10.28 -6.36 -22.67
C GLU A 250 -9.42 -6.06 -23.92
N VAL A 251 -8.38 -6.84 -24.17
CA VAL A 251 -7.58 -6.75 -25.41
C VAL A 251 -8.31 -7.48 -26.54
N PHE A 252 -8.85 -8.66 -26.25
CA PHE A 252 -9.41 -9.56 -27.25
C PHE A 252 -10.76 -9.12 -27.82
N ILE A 253 -11.42 -8.13 -27.23
CA ILE A 253 -12.59 -7.51 -27.84
C ILE A 253 -12.23 -6.73 -29.10
N GLY A 254 -11.07 -6.06 -29.13
CA GLY A 254 -10.55 -5.39 -30.32
C GLY A 254 -9.73 -6.31 -31.21
N TYR A 255 -8.91 -7.17 -30.60
CA TYR A 255 -7.91 -7.98 -31.29
C TYR A 255 -8.05 -9.47 -30.94
N PRO A 256 -9.18 -10.11 -31.30
CA PRO A 256 -9.47 -11.50 -30.91
C PRO A 256 -8.46 -12.51 -31.46
N GLU A 257 -7.77 -12.18 -32.56
CA GLU A 257 -6.72 -13.01 -33.16
C GLU A 257 -5.51 -13.24 -32.23
N LEU A 258 -5.35 -12.42 -31.19
CA LEU A 258 -4.26 -12.53 -30.22
C LEU A 258 -4.49 -13.63 -29.17
N CYS A 259 -5.73 -14.11 -28.98
CA CYS A 259 -6.01 -15.23 -28.09
C CYS A 259 -6.02 -16.58 -28.85
N CYS A 260 -5.94 -17.70 -28.12
CA CYS A 260 -5.82 -19.03 -28.74
C CYS A 260 -7.02 -19.43 -29.61
N GLN A 261 -8.21 -18.93 -29.28
CA GLN A 261 -9.45 -19.29 -29.96
C GLN A 261 -9.81 -18.33 -31.11
N GLY A 262 -9.09 -17.20 -31.26
CA GLY A 262 -9.41 -16.20 -32.28
C GLY A 262 -10.76 -15.50 -32.04
N LYS A 263 -11.23 -15.46 -30.78
CA LYS A 263 -12.54 -14.92 -30.37
C LYS A 263 -12.45 -14.28 -28.98
N ALA A 264 -13.17 -13.18 -28.78
CA ALA A 264 -13.32 -12.51 -27.48
C ALA A 264 -14.04 -13.41 -26.45
N TYR A 265 -13.86 -13.11 -25.16
CA TYR A 265 -14.53 -13.79 -24.03
C TYR A 265 -14.24 -15.29 -23.92
N THR A 266 -12.97 -15.67 -24.04
CA THR A 266 -12.59 -17.08 -24.10
C THR A 266 -11.74 -17.52 -22.91
N SER A 267 -10.45 -17.16 -22.90
CA SER A 267 -9.53 -17.66 -21.87
C SER A 267 -8.80 -16.57 -21.09
N GLY A 268 -8.88 -15.30 -21.52
CA GLY A 268 -8.16 -14.19 -20.89
C GLY A 268 -6.65 -14.27 -21.05
N GLU A 269 -6.10 -15.18 -21.87
CA GLU A 269 -4.65 -15.28 -22.09
C GLU A 269 -4.24 -15.15 -23.57
N PHE A 270 -3.11 -14.46 -23.78
CA PHE A 270 -2.46 -14.36 -25.08
C PHE A 270 -2.08 -15.74 -25.63
N CYS A 271 -2.19 -15.90 -26.95
CA CYS A 271 -1.72 -17.08 -27.65
C CYS A 271 -0.20 -17.03 -27.80
N ILE A 272 0.52 -17.75 -26.95
CA ILE A 272 1.99 -17.78 -26.95
C ILE A 272 2.55 -18.41 -28.24
N GLY A 273 1.78 -19.27 -28.91
CA GLY A 273 2.17 -19.80 -30.22
C GLY A 273 1.98 -18.85 -31.40
N ASN A 274 1.38 -17.67 -31.17
CA ASN A 274 1.09 -16.67 -32.20
C ASN A 274 2.14 -15.54 -32.16
N GLU A 275 2.93 -15.38 -33.21
CA GLU A 275 3.97 -14.34 -33.29
C GLU A 275 3.38 -12.91 -33.17
N GLN A 276 2.14 -12.72 -33.60
CA GLN A 276 1.44 -11.43 -33.46
C GLN A 276 1.24 -11.02 -31.99
N SER A 277 1.14 -11.96 -31.05
CA SER A 277 1.06 -11.65 -29.61
C SER A 277 2.34 -10.95 -29.12
N PHE A 278 3.50 -11.34 -29.64
CA PHE A 278 4.77 -10.72 -29.29
C PHE A 278 4.94 -9.38 -29.98
N THR A 279 4.54 -9.28 -31.24
CA THR A 279 4.54 -7.99 -31.96
C THR A 279 3.65 -6.97 -31.23
N PHE A 280 2.44 -7.37 -30.83
CA PHE A 280 1.54 -6.56 -30.01
C PHE A 280 2.20 -6.12 -28.70
N MET A 281 2.77 -7.06 -27.95
CA MET A 281 3.46 -6.75 -26.69
C MET A 281 4.59 -5.74 -26.89
N GLU A 282 5.46 -5.95 -27.88
CA GLU A 282 6.58 -5.04 -28.17
C GLU A 282 6.11 -3.64 -28.58
N ASP A 283 5.07 -3.57 -29.42
CA ASP A 283 4.51 -2.31 -29.89
C ASP A 283 3.85 -1.52 -28.75
N VAL A 284 3.03 -2.18 -27.93
CA VAL A 284 2.42 -1.57 -26.74
C VAL A 284 3.50 -1.10 -25.78
N LEU A 285 4.44 -1.98 -25.40
CA LEU A 285 5.51 -1.61 -24.47
C LEU A 285 6.39 -0.48 -25.01
N THR A 286 6.56 -0.38 -26.33
CA THR A 286 7.26 0.76 -26.96
C THR A 286 6.54 2.07 -26.66
N GLU A 287 5.23 2.16 -26.91
CA GLU A 287 4.46 3.37 -26.61
C GLU A 287 4.40 3.66 -25.10
N ILE A 288 4.34 2.63 -24.25
CA ILE A 288 4.41 2.79 -22.79
C ILE A 288 5.75 3.41 -22.37
N MET A 289 6.87 2.92 -22.90
CA MET A 289 8.20 3.45 -22.58
C MET A 289 8.40 4.91 -23.04
N GLU A 290 7.63 5.41 -24.00
CA GLU A 290 7.63 6.82 -24.41
C GLU A 290 6.89 7.71 -23.39
N LEU A 291 5.86 7.20 -22.74
CA LEU A 291 5.03 7.93 -21.78
C LEU A 291 5.59 7.91 -20.36
N PHE A 292 6.21 6.80 -19.97
CA PHE A 292 6.71 6.59 -18.62
C PHE A 292 8.25 6.64 -18.59
N PRO A 293 8.84 7.66 -17.92
CA PRO A 293 10.29 7.80 -17.84
C PRO A 293 10.94 6.77 -16.90
N SER A 294 10.16 6.14 -16.02
CA SER A 294 10.63 5.09 -15.09
C SER A 294 11.52 4.07 -15.80
N PRO A 295 12.69 3.70 -15.24
CA PRO A 295 13.47 2.60 -15.77
C PRO A 295 12.76 1.26 -15.58
N TYR A 296 11.75 1.19 -14.71
CA TYR A 296 10.99 0.00 -14.39
C TYR A 296 9.67 -0.06 -15.15
N ILE A 297 9.36 -1.22 -15.72
CA ILE A 297 8.08 -1.55 -16.33
C ILE A 297 7.60 -2.87 -15.71
N HIS A 298 6.38 -2.87 -15.16
CA HIS A 298 5.75 -4.08 -14.65
C HIS A 298 5.00 -4.78 -15.79
N ILE A 299 5.16 -6.09 -15.92
CA ILE A 299 4.54 -6.88 -16.99
C ILE A 299 3.44 -7.82 -16.49
N GLY A 300 3.05 -7.69 -15.23
CA GLY A 300 2.17 -8.63 -14.54
C GLY A 300 2.84 -9.98 -14.37
N GLY A 301 2.25 -11.00 -15.00
CA GLY A 301 2.77 -12.37 -15.05
C GLY A 301 2.06 -13.33 -14.11
N ASP A 302 1.00 -12.89 -13.45
CA ASP A 302 0.20 -13.66 -12.50
C ASP A 302 -0.89 -14.51 -13.16
N GLU A 303 -1.36 -15.49 -12.40
CA GLU A 303 -2.59 -16.29 -12.60
C GLU A 303 -2.91 -16.85 -14.01
N ALA A 304 -1.92 -16.98 -14.89
CA ALA A 304 -2.11 -17.64 -16.18
C ALA A 304 -2.58 -19.09 -16.00
N ARG A 305 -3.83 -19.39 -16.40
CA ARG A 305 -4.48 -20.69 -16.20
C ARG A 305 -4.01 -21.73 -17.20
N LYS A 306 -3.59 -21.29 -18.39
CA LYS A 306 -2.96 -22.13 -19.45
C LYS A 306 -3.89 -23.18 -20.06
N VAL A 307 -5.19 -23.11 -19.75
CA VAL A 307 -6.19 -24.10 -20.18
C VAL A 307 -6.25 -24.13 -21.71
N ALA A 308 -6.35 -22.98 -22.36
CA ALA A 308 -6.43 -22.89 -23.82
C ALA A 308 -5.13 -23.31 -24.54
N TRP A 309 -3.96 -23.15 -23.90
CA TRP A 309 -2.67 -23.49 -24.51
C TRP A 309 -2.49 -25.00 -24.71
N SER A 310 -3.13 -25.80 -23.87
CA SER A 310 -3.07 -27.26 -23.91
C SER A 310 -3.63 -27.85 -25.22
N THR A 311 -4.61 -27.20 -25.84
CA THR A 311 -5.27 -27.66 -27.06
C THR A 311 -5.01 -26.76 -28.26
N CYS A 312 -4.45 -25.56 -28.07
CA CYS A 312 -4.16 -24.63 -29.16
C CYS A 312 -3.07 -25.17 -30.10
N PRO A 313 -3.36 -25.38 -31.41
CA PRO A 313 -2.37 -25.90 -32.36
C PRO A 313 -1.13 -25.03 -32.50
N LYS A 314 -1.27 -23.69 -32.39
CA LYS A 314 -0.15 -22.76 -32.43
C LYS A 314 0.78 -22.95 -31.22
N CYS A 315 0.23 -22.98 -30.00
CA CYS A 315 1.00 -23.20 -28.78
C CYS A 315 1.67 -24.57 -28.77
N GLN A 316 0.92 -25.63 -29.12
CA GLN A 316 1.46 -26.98 -29.23
C GLN A 316 2.56 -27.07 -30.31
N GLY A 317 2.41 -26.34 -31.41
CA GLY A 317 3.44 -26.20 -32.44
C GLY A 317 4.71 -25.53 -31.93
N LEU A 318 4.59 -24.45 -31.15
CA LEU A 318 5.73 -23.79 -30.52
C LEU A 318 6.43 -24.73 -29.53
N MET A 319 5.67 -25.41 -28.66
CA MET A 319 6.23 -26.37 -27.70
C MET A 319 7.07 -27.44 -28.40
N LYS A 320 6.58 -28.00 -29.52
CA LYS A 320 7.33 -28.97 -30.33
C LYS A 320 8.61 -28.38 -30.91
N ARG A 321 8.55 -27.16 -31.48
CA ARG A 321 9.73 -26.49 -32.06
C ARG A 321 10.80 -26.18 -31.02
N MET A 322 10.38 -25.81 -29.80
CA MET A 322 11.26 -25.41 -28.71
C MET A 322 11.61 -26.55 -27.74
N ASN A 323 11.13 -27.76 -28.01
CA ASN A 323 11.30 -28.94 -27.15
C ASN A 323 10.83 -28.74 -25.69
N MET A 324 9.74 -27.99 -25.51
CA MET A 324 9.12 -27.75 -24.21
C MET A 324 8.34 -28.98 -23.75
N ARG A 325 8.41 -29.30 -22.46
CA ARG A 325 7.77 -30.47 -21.84
C ARG A 325 6.52 -30.12 -21.04
N GLN A 326 6.42 -28.88 -20.55
CA GLN A 326 5.34 -28.42 -19.68
C GLN A 326 4.73 -27.12 -20.19
N LEU A 327 3.43 -26.91 -19.93
CA LEU A 327 2.74 -25.68 -20.33
C LEU A 327 3.29 -24.43 -19.63
N ASP A 328 3.86 -24.57 -18.43
CA ASP A 328 4.53 -23.47 -17.73
C ASP A 328 5.70 -22.89 -18.54
N GLU A 329 6.35 -23.68 -19.39
CA GLU A 329 7.44 -23.20 -20.24
C GLU A 329 6.96 -22.22 -21.32
N LEU A 330 5.68 -22.25 -21.70
CA LEU A 330 5.09 -21.24 -22.58
C LEU A 330 4.96 -19.87 -21.89
N GLN A 331 4.49 -19.85 -20.64
CA GLN A 331 4.49 -18.61 -19.85
C GLN A 331 5.92 -18.10 -19.70
N CYS A 332 6.84 -18.96 -19.29
CA CYS A 332 8.25 -18.61 -19.14
C CYS A 332 8.85 -18.05 -20.43
N TYR A 333 8.44 -18.58 -21.59
CA TYR A 333 8.89 -18.10 -22.90
C TYR A 333 8.48 -16.65 -23.16
N MET A 334 7.23 -16.27 -22.86
CA MET A 334 6.78 -14.88 -23.03
C MET A 334 7.42 -13.92 -22.02
N ILE A 335 7.54 -14.33 -20.74
CA ILE A 335 8.23 -13.54 -19.71
C ILE A 335 9.69 -13.28 -20.10
N MET A 336 10.41 -14.30 -20.57
CA MET A 336 11.79 -14.16 -21.03
C MET A 336 11.90 -13.23 -22.25
N HIS A 337 10.92 -13.28 -23.16
CA HIS A 337 10.87 -12.38 -24.31
C HIS A 337 10.67 -10.93 -23.87
N ALA A 338 9.72 -10.67 -22.97
CA ALA A 338 9.49 -9.35 -22.39
C ALA A 338 10.73 -8.81 -21.67
N GLU A 339 11.38 -9.62 -20.83
CA GLU A 339 12.61 -9.26 -20.14
C GLU A 339 13.71 -8.84 -21.12
N LYS A 340 13.94 -9.65 -22.17
CA LYS A 340 14.94 -9.37 -23.20
C LYS A 340 14.63 -8.08 -23.97
N PHE A 341 13.36 -7.88 -24.34
CA PHE A 341 12.92 -6.69 -25.07
C PHE A 341 13.12 -5.41 -24.24
N LEU A 342 12.66 -5.41 -23.00
CA LEU A 342 12.81 -4.28 -22.07
C LEU A 342 14.29 -3.95 -21.83
N ASN A 343 15.12 -4.97 -21.54
CA ASN A 343 16.56 -4.78 -21.33
C ASN A 343 17.27 -4.20 -22.57
N ALA A 344 16.90 -4.64 -23.78
CA ALA A 344 17.45 -4.10 -25.03
C ALA A 344 17.10 -2.61 -25.24
N LYS A 345 16.10 -2.10 -24.53
CA LYS A 345 15.67 -0.69 -24.52
C LYS A 345 16.13 0.06 -23.26
N GLY A 346 16.99 -0.55 -22.44
CA GLY A 346 17.50 0.05 -21.21
C GLY A 346 16.49 0.11 -20.07
N ARG A 347 15.41 -0.68 -20.13
CA ARG A 347 14.41 -0.82 -19.07
C ARG A 347 14.63 -2.11 -18.28
N ILE A 348 14.11 -2.13 -17.06
CA ILE A 348 14.18 -3.22 -16.10
C ILE A 348 12.77 -3.75 -15.89
N MET A 349 12.64 -5.07 -16.01
CA MET A 349 11.37 -5.75 -15.81
C MET A 349 11.04 -5.90 -14.32
N ILE A 350 9.76 -5.69 -13.99
CA ILE A 350 9.14 -6.15 -12.74
C ILE A 350 8.01 -7.14 -13.09
N GLY A 351 7.80 -8.15 -12.26
CA GLY A 351 6.63 -9.01 -12.37
C GLY A 351 6.24 -9.66 -11.03
N TRP A 352 5.00 -10.16 -10.97
CA TRP A 352 4.48 -10.93 -9.84
C TRP A 352 5.26 -12.25 -9.65
N ASP A 353 5.27 -12.79 -8.43
CA ASP A 353 6.20 -13.87 -8.04
C ASP A 353 6.14 -15.16 -8.88
N GLU A 354 5.11 -15.38 -9.68
CA GLU A 354 5.06 -16.35 -10.76
C GLU A 354 6.27 -16.31 -11.70
N ILE A 355 6.84 -15.12 -11.97
CA ILE A 355 7.98 -14.98 -12.87
C ILE A 355 9.23 -15.71 -12.36
N LEU A 356 9.26 -16.12 -11.07
CA LEU A 356 10.33 -16.94 -10.49
C LEU A 356 10.41 -18.37 -11.05
N LYS A 357 9.44 -18.79 -11.86
CA LYS A 357 9.58 -20.00 -12.68
C LYS A 357 10.71 -19.85 -13.71
N ASN A 358 11.05 -18.64 -14.12
CA ASN A 358 12.22 -18.33 -14.92
C ASN A 358 13.49 -18.21 -14.07
N VAL A 359 14.65 -18.40 -14.71
CA VAL A 359 15.92 -17.85 -14.22
C VAL A 359 16.00 -16.42 -14.74
N LEU A 360 15.71 -15.46 -13.86
CA LEU A 360 15.62 -14.04 -14.19
C LEU A 360 17.01 -13.38 -14.24
N GLN A 361 17.12 -12.30 -15.02
CA GLN A 361 18.29 -11.41 -14.93
C GLN A 361 18.42 -10.83 -13.51
N PRO A 362 19.64 -10.64 -12.98
CA PRO A 362 19.82 -10.07 -11.64
C PRO A 362 19.19 -8.68 -11.45
N SER A 363 19.03 -7.92 -12.54
CA SER A 363 18.38 -6.61 -12.54
C SER A 363 16.87 -6.69 -12.36
N SER A 364 16.21 -7.78 -12.77
CA SER A 364 14.75 -7.93 -12.68
C SER A 364 14.28 -7.94 -11.23
N ILE A 365 13.10 -7.36 -10.99
CA ILE A 365 12.51 -7.23 -9.66
C ILE A 365 11.29 -8.16 -9.56
N VAL A 366 11.18 -8.86 -8.45
CA VAL A 366 10.04 -9.74 -8.15
C VAL A 366 9.12 -9.09 -7.11
N MET A 367 7.82 -9.04 -7.37
CA MET A 367 6.80 -8.65 -6.39
C MET A 367 6.12 -9.88 -5.80
N SER A 368 6.30 -10.09 -4.49
CA SER A 368 5.73 -11.25 -3.78
C SER A 368 4.36 -10.91 -3.21
N TYR A 369 3.31 -11.44 -3.85
CA TYR A 369 1.92 -11.22 -3.43
C TYR A 369 1.29 -12.44 -2.76
N ARG A 370 1.80 -13.65 -3.02
CA ARG A 370 1.29 -14.89 -2.41
C ARG A 370 2.08 -15.22 -1.15
N GLY A 371 1.87 -14.43 -0.11
CA GLY A 371 2.71 -14.45 1.08
C GLY A 371 4.15 -13.96 0.83
N GLU A 372 5.07 -14.34 1.73
CA GLU A 372 6.46 -13.84 1.72
C GLU A 372 7.44 -14.74 0.95
N LYS A 373 7.02 -15.96 0.61
CA LYS A 373 7.89 -17.00 0.05
C LYS A 373 8.53 -16.57 -1.28
N GLY A 374 7.78 -15.92 -2.15
CA GLY A 374 8.27 -15.45 -3.45
C GLY A 374 9.48 -14.52 -3.27
N ALA A 375 9.34 -13.49 -2.42
CA ALA A 375 10.42 -12.55 -2.13
C ALA A 375 11.61 -13.21 -1.43
N ILE A 376 11.40 -14.17 -0.54
CA ILE A 376 12.48 -14.95 0.09
C ILE A 376 13.28 -15.71 -0.97
N VAL A 377 12.60 -16.40 -1.88
CA VAL A 377 13.23 -17.15 -2.97
C VAL A 377 13.98 -16.21 -3.91
N ALA A 378 13.37 -15.09 -4.30
CA ALA A 378 14.00 -14.08 -5.16
C ALA A 378 15.29 -13.52 -4.51
N ALA A 379 15.19 -13.07 -3.26
CA ALA A 379 16.32 -12.51 -2.54
C ALA A 379 17.48 -13.51 -2.40
N ASN A 380 17.18 -14.77 -2.06
CA ASN A 380 18.20 -15.81 -1.91
C ASN A 380 18.80 -16.28 -3.24
N ARG A 381 18.14 -16.00 -4.38
CA ARG A 381 18.69 -16.19 -5.74
C ARG A 381 19.50 -14.98 -6.23
N GLY A 382 19.58 -13.91 -5.45
CA GLY A 382 20.27 -12.67 -5.83
C GLY A 382 19.43 -11.68 -6.65
N ASN A 383 18.13 -11.95 -6.84
CA ASN A 383 17.21 -11.02 -7.49
C ASN A 383 16.68 -10.00 -6.47
N ARG A 384 16.43 -8.78 -6.93
CA ARG A 384 15.75 -7.77 -6.11
C ARG A 384 14.28 -8.14 -5.94
N ALA A 385 13.71 -7.84 -4.77
CA ALA A 385 12.31 -8.13 -4.48
C ALA A 385 11.62 -7.02 -3.67
N VAL A 386 10.31 -6.91 -3.88
CA VAL A 386 9.39 -6.05 -3.12
C VAL A 386 8.37 -6.95 -2.44
N MET A 387 8.18 -6.73 -1.14
CA MET A 387 7.16 -7.42 -0.36
C MET A 387 5.80 -6.75 -0.55
N THR A 388 4.80 -7.54 -0.96
CA THR A 388 3.41 -7.10 -1.11
C THR A 388 2.41 -8.23 -0.81
N PRO A 389 2.62 -9.08 0.22
CA PRO A 389 1.78 -10.25 0.47
C PRO A 389 0.31 -9.82 0.65
N GLY A 390 -0.59 -10.40 -0.14
CA GLY A 390 -1.98 -10.00 -0.22
C GLY A 390 -2.70 -10.10 1.12
N GLU A 391 -2.38 -11.15 1.86
CA GLU A 391 -3.00 -11.47 3.14
C GLU A 391 -2.71 -10.44 4.23
N VAL A 392 -1.73 -9.58 4.00
CA VAL A 392 -1.27 -8.59 4.96
C VAL A 392 -1.30 -7.19 4.37
N LEU A 393 -0.77 -6.94 3.17
CA LEU A 393 -0.55 -5.57 2.65
C LEU A 393 -1.59 -5.12 1.62
N TYR A 394 -2.67 -5.86 1.39
CA TYR A 394 -3.75 -5.42 0.49
C TYR A 394 -4.78 -4.56 1.19
N PHE A 395 -5.09 -3.43 0.57
CA PHE A 395 -6.10 -2.49 1.04
C PHE A 395 -7.50 -2.90 0.60
N ASP A 396 -7.68 -3.75 -0.40
CA ASP A 396 -8.99 -4.21 -0.86
C ASP A 396 -9.64 -5.25 0.06
N TRP A 397 -8.89 -5.79 1.04
CA TRP A 397 -9.41 -6.69 2.08
C TRP A 397 -10.09 -5.92 3.21
N TYR A 398 -11.05 -6.55 3.90
CA TYR A 398 -11.71 -5.95 5.05
C TYR A 398 -10.71 -5.51 6.14
N GLN A 399 -11.02 -4.37 6.78
CA GLN A 399 -10.25 -3.80 7.90
C GLN A 399 -11.01 -3.82 9.23
N ALA A 400 -12.25 -4.31 9.21
CA ALA A 400 -13.11 -4.57 10.36
C ALA A 400 -14.20 -5.58 9.95
N ASP A 401 -15.12 -5.90 10.86
CA ASP A 401 -16.20 -6.88 10.66
C ASP A 401 -17.08 -6.57 9.42
N PRO A 402 -17.12 -7.47 8.40
CA PRO A 402 -17.89 -7.27 7.17
C PRO A 402 -19.34 -6.90 7.37
N ALA A 403 -19.99 -7.37 8.44
CA ALA A 403 -21.39 -7.06 8.73
C ALA A 403 -21.64 -5.55 8.94
N THR A 404 -20.57 -4.79 9.21
CA THR A 404 -20.62 -3.34 9.46
C THR A 404 -19.85 -2.51 8.43
N GLN A 405 -19.14 -3.16 7.50
CA GLN A 405 -18.25 -2.49 6.55
C GLN A 405 -18.85 -2.46 5.14
N PRO A 406 -18.45 -1.49 4.29
CA PRO A 406 -18.70 -1.58 2.85
C PRO A 406 -18.13 -2.89 2.28
N LYS A 407 -18.81 -3.47 1.28
CA LYS A 407 -18.37 -4.70 0.62
C LYS A 407 -16.94 -4.55 0.12
N ALA A 408 -16.06 -5.44 0.56
CA ALA A 408 -14.66 -5.48 0.18
C ALA A 408 -14.34 -6.83 -0.49
N MET A 409 -13.09 -7.02 -0.92
CA MET A 409 -12.59 -8.36 -1.20
C MET A 409 -12.65 -9.21 0.09
N TYR A 410 -12.60 -10.53 -0.07
CA TYR A 410 -12.47 -11.45 1.05
C TYR A 410 -11.18 -11.20 1.87
N GLY A 411 -11.16 -11.71 3.10
CA GLY A 411 -10.01 -11.65 4.00
C GLY A 411 -10.07 -10.52 5.03
N TYR A 412 -9.07 -10.47 5.92
CA TYR A 412 -9.01 -9.51 7.02
C TYR A 412 -7.59 -9.00 7.24
N SER A 413 -7.38 -7.71 6.98
CA SER A 413 -6.12 -7.02 7.18
C SER A 413 -6.31 -5.68 7.90
N PRO A 414 -6.52 -5.70 9.24
CA PRO A 414 -6.62 -4.49 10.05
C PRO A 414 -5.26 -3.79 10.18
N LEU A 415 -5.29 -2.55 10.68
CA LEU A 415 -4.11 -1.69 10.77
C LEU A 415 -2.95 -2.33 11.54
N LYS A 416 -3.26 -3.04 12.63
CA LYS A 416 -2.25 -3.72 13.45
C LYS A 416 -1.58 -4.88 12.73
N LYS A 417 -2.33 -5.65 11.92
CA LYS A 417 -1.80 -6.76 11.12
C LYS A 417 -0.77 -6.23 10.11
N MET A 418 -1.17 -5.22 9.33
CA MET A 418 -0.28 -4.51 8.40
C MET A 418 0.97 -3.99 9.11
N TYR A 419 0.79 -3.27 10.21
CA TYR A 419 1.92 -2.74 10.97
C TYR A 419 2.85 -3.85 11.51
N SER A 420 2.34 -5.02 11.89
CA SER A 420 3.16 -6.03 12.55
C SER A 420 4.10 -6.79 11.60
N PHE A 421 3.89 -6.71 10.29
CA PHE A 421 4.73 -7.37 9.29
C PHE A 421 6.18 -6.85 9.29
N ASN A 422 7.15 -7.77 9.18
CA ASN A 422 8.56 -7.43 9.00
C ASN A 422 9.03 -7.86 7.59
N PRO A 423 9.26 -6.93 6.65
CA PRO A 423 9.59 -7.26 5.26
C PRO A 423 10.90 -8.00 5.03
N VAL A 424 11.77 -8.07 6.04
CA VAL A 424 13.11 -8.65 5.92
C VAL A 424 13.30 -9.72 7.01
N PRO A 425 12.60 -10.85 6.91
CA PRO A 425 12.76 -11.95 7.86
C PRO A 425 14.11 -12.65 7.63
N THR A 426 15.12 -12.34 8.44
CA THR A 426 16.48 -12.92 8.33
C THR A 426 16.72 -14.13 9.23
N ASP A 427 15.67 -14.62 9.88
CA ASP A 427 15.72 -15.74 10.82
C ASP A 427 14.35 -16.44 10.87
N ALA A 428 14.34 -17.70 11.31
CA ALA A 428 13.14 -18.53 11.37
C ALA A 428 12.07 -17.99 12.33
N LEU A 429 12.46 -17.26 13.39
CA LEU A 429 11.50 -16.69 14.35
C LEU A 429 10.71 -15.54 13.69
N THR A 430 11.39 -14.68 12.94
CA THR A 430 10.77 -13.57 12.23
C THR A 430 9.93 -14.07 11.06
N ALA A 431 10.45 -15.00 10.25
CA ALA A 431 9.68 -15.61 9.15
C ALA A 431 8.42 -16.32 9.67
N ARG A 432 8.53 -17.11 10.74
CA ARG A 432 7.36 -17.77 11.34
C ARG A 432 6.31 -16.76 11.79
N ARG A 433 6.69 -15.62 12.40
CA ARG A 433 5.74 -14.57 12.79
C ARG A 433 5.02 -13.97 11.58
N ASN A 434 5.75 -13.74 10.49
CA ASN A 434 5.13 -13.26 9.26
C ASN A 434 4.17 -14.30 8.68
N GLU A 435 4.59 -15.56 8.59
CA GLU A 435 3.76 -16.66 8.09
C GLU A 435 2.50 -16.87 8.96
N GLU A 436 2.58 -16.69 10.28
CA GLU A 436 1.42 -16.69 11.18
C GLU A 436 0.42 -15.56 10.86
N LEU A 437 0.92 -14.36 10.51
CA LEU A 437 0.08 -13.25 10.04
C LEU A 437 -0.53 -13.54 8.67
N ILE A 438 0.24 -14.15 7.76
CA ILE A 438 -0.20 -14.44 6.38
C ILE A 438 -1.26 -15.55 6.38
N SER A 439 -0.96 -16.67 7.03
CA SER A 439 -1.79 -17.88 7.02
C SER A 439 -2.92 -17.88 8.06
N SER A 440 -2.94 -16.86 8.92
CA SER A 440 -3.91 -16.69 10.01
C SER A 440 -4.02 -17.89 10.96
N LYS A 441 -2.91 -18.59 11.20
CA LYS A 441 -2.82 -19.75 12.11
C LYS A 441 -1.41 -19.93 12.69
N PRO A 442 -1.24 -20.70 13.77
CA PRO A 442 0.07 -21.06 14.28
C PRO A 442 0.90 -21.83 13.25
N VAL A 443 2.20 -21.54 13.17
CA VAL A 443 3.13 -22.20 12.24
C VAL A 443 4.41 -22.62 12.98
N SER A 444 4.99 -23.77 12.62
CA SER A 444 6.27 -24.20 13.18
C SER A 444 7.43 -23.41 12.57
N SER A 445 8.43 -23.05 13.40
CA SER A 445 9.66 -22.41 12.89
C SER A 445 10.44 -23.30 11.92
N ASP A 446 10.28 -24.62 12.02
CA ASP A 446 11.03 -25.57 11.18
C ASP A 446 10.43 -25.71 9.77
N THR A 447 9.25 -25.12 9.53
CA THR A 447 8.53 -25.20 8.26
C THR A 447 8.66 -23.95 7.40
N VAL A 448 9.29 -22.89 7.90
CA VAL A 448 9.40 -21.61 7.20
C VAL A 448 10.80 -21.39 6.63
N ALA A 449 10.86 -20.91 5.39
CA ALA A 449 12.09 -20.36 4.82
C ALA A 449 12.28 -18.93 5.33
N TYR A 450 13.52 -18.44 5.31
CA TYR A 450 13.86 -17.06 5.64
C TYR A 450 14.93 -16.54 4.69
N ILE A 451 15.14 -15.23 4.68
CA ILE A 451 16.15 -14.58 3.86
C ILE A 451 17.51 -14.81 4.52
N LEU A 452 18.48 -15.30 3.76
CA LEU A 452 19.84 -15.42 4.27
C LEU A 452 20.36 -14.02 4.64
N PRO A 453 20.97 -13.82 5.82
CA PRO A 453 21.36 -12.48 6.30
C PRO A 453 22.18 -11.65 5.30
N GLU A 454 23.06 -12.29 4.53
CA GLU A 454 23.86 -11.69 3.47
C GLU A 454 23.03 -11.17 2.28
N ASN A 455 21.85 -11.74 2.05
CA ASN A 455 20.94 -11.40 0.95
C ASN A 455 19.85 -10.39 1.36
N ARG A 456 19.86 -9.91 2.61
CA ARG A 456 18.83 -9.00 3.14
C ARG A 456 18.66 -7.71 2.31
N CYS A 457 19.73 -7.25 1.65
CA CYS A 457 19.72 -6.05 0.81
C CYS A 457 18.97 -6.24 -0.52
N ASN A 458 18.65 -7.48 -0.89
CA ASN A 458 17.85 -7.77 -2.08
C ASN A 458 16.37 -7.45 -1.87
N ILE A 459 15.89 -7.33 -0.62
CA ILE A 459 14.58 -6.72 -0.35
C ILE A 459 14.73 -5.21 -0.44
N ILE A 460 14.29 -4.64 -1.55
CA ILE A 460 14.44 -3.22 -1.84
C ILE A 460 13.28 -2.37 -1.30
N GLY A 461 12.20 -3.01 -0.84
CA GLY A 461 11.07 -2.30 -0.25
C GLY A 461 9.78 -3.09 -0.06
N VAL A 462 8.71 -2.32 0.18
CA VAL A 462 7.35 -2.80 0.41
C VAL A 462 6.35 -2.03 -0.43
N GLN A 463 5.21 -2.66 -0.69
CA GLN A 463 4.07 -2.05 -1.35
C GLN A 463 2.77 -2.44 -0.65
N GLY A 464 1.86 -1.47 -0.51
CA GLY A 464 0.46 -1.77 -0.28
C GLY A 464 -0.30 -1.73 -1.60
N SER A 465 -1.16 -2.72 -1.86
CA SER A 465 -1.89 -2.83 -3.13
C SER A 465 -3.38 -2.58 -2.94
N THR A 466 -4.02 -1.93 -3.91
CA THR A 466 -5.47 -1.77 -3.94
C THR A 466 -6.02 -2.32 -5.26
N TRP A 467 -6.56 -3.53 -5.21
CA TRP A 467 -7.43 -4.05 -6.26
C TRP A 467 -8.84 -3.47 -6.13
N THR A 468 -9.59 -3.40 -7.22
CA THR A 468 -10.80 -2.55 -7.25
C THR A 468 -12.06 -3.26 -7.71
N GLU A 469 -12.13 -4.58 -7.64
CA GLU A 469 -13.34 -5.38 -7.90
C GLU A 469 -14.56 -4.82 -7.14
N TYR A 470 -14.38 -4.50 -5.86
CA TYR A 470 -15.45 -4.02 -4.97
C TYR A 470 -15.30 -2.55 -4.55
N ILE A 471 -14.40 -1.80 -5.20
CA ILE A 471 -14.12 -0.40 -4.87
C ILE A 471 -14.58 0.52 -6.01
N PRO A 472 -15.89 0.82 -6.13
CA PRO A 472 -16.45 1.40 -7.35
C PRO A 472 -16.38 2.93 -7.45
N ASN A 473 -15.77 3.59 -6.45
CA ASN A 473 -15.69 5.05 -6.39
C ASN A 473 -14.60 5.55 -5.42
N ALA A 474 -14.24 6.83 -5.55
CA ALA A 474 -13.21 7.50 -4.78
C ALA A 474 -13.42 7.47 -3.25
N ALA A 475 -14.66 7.64 -2.77
CA ALA A 475 -14.94 7.63 -1.34
C ALA A 475 -14.66 6.25 -0.74
N HIS A 476 -15.01 5.17 -1.46
CA HIS A 476 -14.69 3.82 -1.04
C HIS A 476 -13.19 3.54 -1.12
N LEU A 477 -12.51 4.00 -2.17
CA LEU A 477 -11.06 3.86 -2.31
C LEU A 477 -10.31 4.47 -1.13
N GLU A 478 -10.66 5.71 -0.77
CA GLU A 478 -10.09 6.41 0.38
C GLU A 478 -10.35 5.69 1.70
N TYR A 479 -11.55 5.12 1.85
CA TYR A 479 -11.93 4.36 3.04
C TYR A 479 -11.07 3.10 3.20
N MET A 480 -10.81 2.40 2.10
CA MET A 480 -10.02 1.16 2.10
C MET A 480 -8.53 1.43 2.30
N MET A 481 -7.98 2.49 1.70
CA MET A 481 -6.56 2.83 1.81
C MET A 481 -6.19 3.47 3.15
N PHE A 482 -7.03 4.37 3.68
CA PHE A 482 -6.69 5.16 4.87
C PHE A 482 -7.47 4.68 6.11
N PRO A 483 -6.81 4.47 7.26
CA PRO A 483 -5.45 4.92 7.59
C PRO A 483 -4.35 3.88 7.35
N ARG A 484 -4.67 2.72 6.77
CA ARG A 484 -3.71 1.60 6.59
C ARG A 484 -2.47 1.98 5.78
N LEU A 485 -2.56 2.92 4.84
CA LEU A 485 -1.41 3.50 4.12
C LEU A 485 -0.31 4.04 5.06
N LEU A 486 -0.68 4.55 6.24
CA LEU A 486 0.29 5.03 7.23
C LEU A 486 1.14 3.89 7.79
N ALA A 487 0.64 2.66 7.84
CA ALA A 487 1.43 1.50 8.25
C ALA A 487 2.45 1.12 7.18
N ILE A 488 2.10 1.22 5.89
CA ILE A 488 3.06 1.05 4.79
C ILE A 488 4.15 2.13 4.87
N ALA A 489 3.78 3.41 5.01
CA ALA A 489 4.74 4.50 5.14
C ALA A 489 5.72 4.30 6.31
N GLU A 490 5.19 3.93 7.48
CA GLU A 490 5.99 3.61 8.67
C GLU A 490 6.91 2.41 8.45
N MET A 491 6.42 1.32 7.88
CA MET A 491 7.20 0.11 7.60
C MET A 491 8.31 0.35 6.57
N ALA A 492 8.02 1.20 5.58
CA ALA A 492 8.89 1.50 4.45
C ALA A 492 10.02 2.48 4.80
N TRP A 493 9.81 3.32 5.83
CA TRP A 493 10.72 4.40 6.21
C TRP A 493 11.39 4.16 7.56
N THR A 494 10.63 3.88 8.61
CA THR A 494 11.11 3.78 9.99
C THR A 494 11.97 2.52 10.19
N PRO A 495 13.16 2.61 10.82
CA PRO A 495 13.96 1.45 11.17
C PRO A 495 13.18 0.41 12.00
N GLN A 496 13.36 -0.88 11.68
CA GLN A 496 12.58 -1.97 12.30
C GLN A 496 12.68 -2.00 13.83
N ASN A 497 13.84 -1.67 14.38
CA ASN A 497 14.14 -1.74 15.81
C ASN A 497 13.49 -0.64 16.67
N ILE A 498 12.91 0.40 16.05
CA ILE A 498 12.21 1.48 16.78
C ILE A 498 10.70 1.47 16.51
N ARG A 499 10.20 0.51 15.73
CA ARG A 499 8.78 0.34 15.44
C ARG A 499 8.08 -0.28 16.64
N GLU A 500 7.39 0.56 17.42
CA GLU A 500 6.54 0.15 18.54
C GLU A 500 5.04 0.43 18.30
N TRP A 501 4.21 -0.63 18.31
CA TRP A 501 2.77 -0.54 18.02
C TRP A 501 2.05 0.50 18.89
N GLY A 502 2.31 0.49 20.20
CA GLY A 502 1.68 1.43 21.13
C GLY A 502 2.01 2.90 20.82
N ASN A 503 3.18 3.18 20.25
CA ASN A 503 3.56 4.52 19.82
C ASN A 503 2.92 4.85 18.45
N PHE A 504 3.05 3.96 17.47
CA PHE A 504 2.45 4.13 16.14
C PHE A 504 0.95 4.36 16.21
N LYS A 505 0.23 3.55 17.00
CA LYS A 505 -1.22 3.68 17.23
C LYS A 505 -1.62 5.10 17.67
N LYS A 506 -0.89 5.71 18.61
CA LYS A 506 -1.13 7.09 19.07
C LYS A 506 -0.93 8.10 17.94
N ARG A 507 0.10 7.92 17.11
CA ARG A 507 0.39 8.82 15.98
C ARG A 507 -0.67 8.69 14.89
N VAL A 508 -1.12 7.48 14.55
CA VAL A 508 -2.22 7.28 13.58
C VAL A 508 -3.52 7.93 14.07
N ASN A 509 -3.91 7.72 15.33
CA ASN A 509 -5.11 8.36 15.90
C ASN A 509 -5.07 9.89 15.76
N ALA A 510 -3.90 10.51 15.96
CA ALA A 510 -3.71 11.94 15.78
C ALA A 510 -3.70 12.41 14.31
N HIS A 511 -3.51 11.49 13.35
CA HIS A 511 -3.59 11.78 11.93
C HIS A 511 -5.00 11.67 11.36
N LEU A 512 -5.94 10.95 11.99
CA LEU A 512 -7.31 10.82 11.47
C LEU A 512 -8.02 12.17 11.27
N PRO A 513 -7.98 13.12 12.23
CA PRO A 513 -8.57 14.44 12.00
C PRO A 513 -7.86 15.22 10.89
N LYS A 514 -6.53 15.03 10.73
CA LYS A 514 -5.75 15.68 9.67
C LYS A 514 -6.12 15.15 8.28
N LEU A 515 -6.32 13.84 8.15
CA LEU A 515 -6.82 13.20 6.92
C LEU A 515 -8.21 13.74 6.55
N LYS A 516 -9.13 13.80 7.51
CA LYS A 516 -10.46 14.39 7.31
C LYS A 516 -10.41 15.86 6.91
N ALA A 517 -9.54 16.65 7.53
CA ALA A 517 -9.35 18.05 7.17
C ALA A 517 -8.91 18.21 5.71
N ARG A 518 -8.05 17.30 5.22
CA ARG A 518 -7.67 17.20 3.79
C ARG A 518 -8.71 16.51 2.91
N LYS A 519 -9.93 16.33 3.43
CA LYS A 519 -11.09 15.74 2.76
C LYS A 519 -10.87 14.29 2.31
N ILE A 520 -10.04 13.52 3.03
CA ILE A 520 -9.87 12.08 2.82
C ILE A 520 -10.95 11.34 3.62
N ASN A 521 -11.73 10.49 2.94
CA ASN A 521 -12.74 9.63 3.56
C ASN A 521 -12.11 8.43 4.30
N THR A 522 -11.30 8.68 5.32
CA THR A 522 -10.58 7.65 6.08
C THR A 522 -11.51 6.79 6.96
N PHE A 523 -11.20 5.50 7.07
CA PHE A 523 -11.75 4.62 8.11
C PHE A 523 -11.37 5.15 9.51
N MET A 524 -12.30 5.03 10.48
CA MET A 524 -12.18 5.65 11.82
C MET A 524 -11.68 4.72 12.93
N LEU A 525 -10.99 3.64 12.52
CA LEU A 525 -10.48 2.57 13.37
C LEU A 525 -11.57 1.68 13.98
N SER A 526 -11.21 0.43 14.25
CA SER A 526 -12.10 -0.59 14.79
C SER A 526 -12.49 -0.31 16.25
N ASP A 527 -13.71 -0.72 16.62
CA ASP A 527 -14.23 -0.75 18.00
C ASP A 527 -14.01 -2.10 18.70
N VAL A 528 -13.22 -2.98 18.09
CA VAL A 528 -12.88 -4.30 18.64
C VAL A 528 -11.81 -4.17 19.72
N ILE A 529 -11.96 -4.98 20.78
CA ILE A 529 -10.93 -5.22 21.79
C ILE A 529 -10.21 -6.52 21.42
N GLU A 530 -8.91 -6.41 21.26
CA GLU A 530 -8.00 -7.53 21.11
C GLU A 530 -7.56 -8.05 22.48
N LEU A 531 -7.63 -9.37 22.71
CA LEU A 531 -7.08 -10.03 23.89
C LEU A 531 -6.00 -11.01 23.47
N THR A 532 -4.82 -10.87 24.08
CA THR A 532 -3.74 -11.87 23.99
C THR A 532 -3.35 -12.35 25.38
N SER A 533 -2.79 -13.54 25.46
CA SER A 533 -2.29 -14.12 26.70
C SER A 533 -0.91 -14.74 26.48
N GLN A 534 -0.08 -14.68 27.52
CA GLN A 534 1.25 -15.30 27.55
C GLN A 534 1.42 -16.09 28.84
N VAL A 535 1.63 -17.40 28.74
CA VAL A 535 1.95 -18.28 29.87
C VAL A 535 3.28 -17.83 30.46
N CYS A 536 3.26 -17.48 31.76
CA CYS A 536 4.44 -17.02 32.49
C CYS A 536 5.05 -18.14 33.35
N SER A 537 4.20 -19.06 33.82
CA SER A 537 4.59 -20.28 34.52
C SER A 537 3.48 -21.32 34.37
N ASP A 538 3.69 -22.53 34.89
CA ASP A 538 2.71 -23.62 34.98
C ASP A 538 1.34 -23.24 35.58
N LYS A 539 1.26 -22.12 36.32
CA LYS A 539 0.06 -21.69 37.04
C LYS A 539 -0.34 -20.24 36.77
N THR A 540 0.35 -19.53 35.88
CA THR A 540 0.08 -18.11 35.67
C THR A 540 0.13 -17.73 34.21
N VAL A 541 -0.83 -16.90 33.80
CA VAL A 541 -0.91 -16.34 32.46
C VAL A 541 -1.05 -14.82 32.56
N LYS A 542 -0.30 -14.10 31.73
CA LYS A 542 -0.38 -12.65 31.60
C LYS A 542 -1.32 -12.29 30.47
N VAL A 543 -2.39 -11.55 30.77
CA VAL A 543 -3.40 -11.10 29.82
C VAL A 543 -3.12 -9.66 29.42
N THR A 544 -3.17 -9.40 28.11
CA THR A 544 -3.05 -8.07 27.52
C THR A 544 -4.31 -7.76 26.73
N LEU A 545 -4.91 -6.59 27.01
CA LEU A 545 -6.03 -6.05 26.24
C LEU A 545 -5.52 -4.89 25.38
N ASP A 546 -6.00 -4.80 24.16
CA ASP A 546 -5.63 -3.74 23.23
C ASP A 546 -6.83 -3.32 22.38
N THR A 547 -6.76 -2.14 21.78
CA THR A 547 -7.75 -1.63 20.82
C THR A 547 -7.06 -0.59 19.95
N GLU A 548 -7.55 -0.37 18.72
CA GLU A 548 -6.98 0.60 17.79
C GLU A 548 -7.20 2.05 18.23
N LYS A 549 -8.28 2.33 18.96
CA LYS A 549 -8.65 3.69 19.40
C LYS A 549 -7.91 4.11 20.67
N THR A 550 -7.37 5.32 20.70
CA THR A 550 -6.71 5.86 21.91
C THR A 550 -7.60 6.81 22.71
N SER A 551 -8.76 7.19 22.18
CA SER A 551 -9.71 8.10 22.84
C SER A 551 -10.79 7.38 23.64
N VAL A 552 -10.54 6.12 24.01
CA VAL A 552 -11.47 5.23 24.71
C VAL A 552 -10.75 4.56 25.86
N GLU A 553 -11.49 4.21 26.88
CA GLU A 553 -11.05 3.38 28.00
C GLU A 553 -11.43 1.92 27.72
N ILE A 554 -10.54 0.97 28.03
CA ILE A 554 -10.92 -0.43 28.13
C ILE A 554 -11.26 -0.70 29.59
N ARG A 555 -12.49 -1.12 29.89
CA ARG A 555 -12.89 -1.57 31.24
C ARG A 555 -13.22 -3.05 31.23
N TYR A 556 -12.86 -3.75 32.29
CA TYR A 556 -12.99 -5.20 32.34
C TYR A 556 -13.44 -5.73 33.70
N THR A 557 -14.00 -6.93 33.69
CA THR A 557 -14.42 -7.72 34.84
C THR A 557 -13.87 -9.14 34.74
N LEU A 558 -13.67 -9.77 35.89
CA LEU A 558 -13.14 -11.14 36.02
C LEU A 558 -14.08 -12.06 36.81
N ASP A 559 -15.20 -11.53 37.28
CA ASP A 559 -16.20 -12.18 38.15
C ASP A 559 -17.46 -12.61 37.37
N GLY A 560 -17.48 -12.39 36.05
CA GLY A 560 -18.60 -12.73 35.18
C GLY A 560 -19.66 -11.63 35.03
N LEU A 561 -19.55 -10.51 35.76
CA LEU A 561 -20.45 -9.37 35.60
C LEU A 561 -20.19 -8.63 34.27
N GLU A 562 -21.21 -7.97 33.72
CA GLU A 562 -21.03 -7.11 32.54
C GLU A 562 -20.19 -5.87 32.89
N PRO A 563 -19.19 -5.50 32.06
CA PRO A 563 -18.43 -4.28 32.27
C PRO A 563 -19.32 -3.03 32.23
N CYS A 564 -19.14 -2.14 33.20
CA CYS A 564 -19.78 -0.83 33.30
C CYS A 564 -18.73 0.27 33.53
N GLU A 565 -19.16 1.53 33.61
CA GLU A 565 -18.28 2.68 33.83
C GLU A 565 -17.49 2.61 35.16
N ASN A 566 -17.93 1.79 36.12
CA ASN A 566 -17.27 1.60 37.41
C ASN A 566 -16.40 0.33 37.45
N SER A 567 -16.41 -0.48 36.39
CA SER A 567 -15.53 -1.65 36.28
C SER A 567 -14.06 -1.25 36.19
N THR A 568 -13.17 -2.20 36.47
CA THR A 568 -11.72 -1.98 36.54
C THR A 568 -11.20 -1.41 35.22
N LEU A 569 -10.51 -0.27 35.30
CA LEU A 569 -9.84 0.35 34.16
C LEU A 569 -8.58 -0.43 33.79
N TYR A 570 -8.48 -0.85 32.53
CA TYR A 570 -7.28 -1.47 32.00
C TYR A 570 -6.20 -0.42 31.75
N THR A 571 -5.11 -0.51 32.51
CA THR A 571 -3.95 0.41 32.40
C THR A 571 -2.64 -0.33 32.09
N ARG A 572 -2.62 -1.65 32.31
CA ARG A 572 -1.46 -2.54 32.09
C ARG A 572 -1.91 -3.99 32.03
N PRO A 573 -1.10 -4.91 31.47
CA PRO A 573 -1.34 -6.34 31.56
C PRO A 573 -1.55 -6.82 33.01
N PHE A 574 -2.41 -7.81 33.19
CA PHE A 574 -2.72 -8.42 34.49
C PHE A 574 -2.47 -9.92 34.47
N ILE A 575 -2.29 -10.53 35.64
CA ILE A 575 -2.01 -11.96 35.78
C ILE A 575 -3.28 -12.69 36.23
N LEU A 576 -3.57 -13.82 35.59
CA LEU A 576 -4.55 -14.79 36.05
C LEU A 576 -3.84 -16.03 36.58
N THR A 577 -4.38 -16.60 37.66
CA THR A 577 -3.85 -17.82 38.31
C THR A 577 -4.80 -19.01 38.21
N LYS A 578 -5.94 -18.83 37.53
CA LYS A 578 -6.93 -19.86 37.22
C LYS A 578 -7.66 -19.47 35.94
N GLU A 579 -8.28 -20.45 35.30
CA GLU A 579 -9.19 -20.20 34.19
C GLU A 579 -10.23 -19.14 34.59
N THR A 580 -10.37 -18.12 33.75
CA THR A 580 -11.22 -16.97 34.03
C THR A 580 -11.88 -16.48 32.75
N THR A 581 -13.18 -16.18 32.81
CA THR A 581 -13.87 -15.45 31.75
C THR A 581 -13.55 -13.97 31.89
N VAL A 582 -12.73 -13.44 30.97
CA VAL A 582 -12.46 -12.01 30.86
C VAL A 582 -13.57 -11.39 30.02
N LYS A 583 -14.31 -10.46 30.62
CA LYS A 583 -15.26 -9.60 29.90
C LYS A 583 -14.68 -8.19 29.84
N ALA A 584 -14.70 -7.56 28.67
CA ALA A 584 -14.21 -6.19 28.52
C ALA A 584 -15.09 -5.37 27.56
N ALA A 585 -15.16 -4.05 27.76
CA ALA A 585 -15.87 -3.15 26.84
C ALA A 585 -15.15 -1.80 26.72
N LEU A 586 -15.37 -1.13 25.60
CA LEU A 586 -14.84 0.20 25.32
C LEU A 586 -15.78 1.26 25.90
N PHE A 587 -15.22 2.19 26.67
CA PHE A 587 -15.96 3.32 27.23
C PHE A 587 -15.43 4.64 26.72
N LYS A 588 -16.35 5.56 26.44
CA LYS A 588 -16.06 6.96 26.16
C LYS A 588 -17.10 7.83 26.87
N ASP A 589 -16.64 8.78 27.67
CA ASP A 589 -17.50 9.68 28.44
C ASP A 589 -18.57 8.91 29.27
N GLY A 590 -18.15 7.81 29.91
CA GLY A 590 -19.01 6.93 30.72
C GLY A 590 -19.93 5.99 29.93
N LYS A 591 -19.99 6.10 28.61
CA LYS A 591 -20.85 5.26 27.76
C LYS A 591 -20.08 4.14 27.08
N ASN A 592 -20.69 2.96 27.00
CA ASN A 592 -20.17 1.88 26.16
C ASN A 592 -20.28 2.29 24.69
N VAL A 593 -19.17 2.20 23.95
CA VAL A 593 -19.06 2.62 22.54
C VAL A 593 -18.53 1.53 21.61
N GLY A 594 -18.37 0.30 22.10
CA GLY A 594 -17.82 -0.79 21.29
C GLY A 594 -18.54 -2.11 21.49
N ILE A 595 -18.06 -3.13 20.79
CA ILE A 595 -18.56 -4.50 20.94
C ILE A 595 -17.89 -5.10 22.18
N PRO A 596 -18.64 -5.52 23.21
CA PRO A 596 -18.02 -6.14 24.37
C PRO A 596 -17.32 -7.44 23.99
N LEU A 597 -16.12 -7.61 24.52
CA LEU A 597 -15.33 -8.84 24.44
C LEU A 597 -15.77 -9.80 25.53
N TYR A 598 -15.97 -11.06 25.15
CA TYR A 598 -16.18 -12.18 26.06
C TYR A 598 -15.19 -13.29 25.69
N LYS A 599 -14.22 -13.56 26.55
CA LYS A 599 -13.20 -14.59 26.26
C LYS A 599 -12.83 -15.38 27.50
N VAL A 600 -12.88 -16.71 27.41
CA VAL A 600 -12.31 -17.60 28.42
C VAL A 600 -10.81 -17.65 28.23
N VAL A 601 -10.05 -17.44 29.31
CA VAL A 601 -8.60 -17.50 29.32
C VAL A 601 -8.15 -18.59 30.26
N GLY A 602 -7.56 -19.66 29.70
CA GLY A 602 -6.89 -20.73 30.45
C GLY A 602 -5.52 -20.30 30.98
N ILE A 603 -4.91 -21.11 31.85
CA ILE A 603 -3.59 -20.83 32.46
C ILE A 603 -2.42 -21.59 31.81
N SER A 604 -2.71 -22.45 30.84
CA SER A 604 -1.75 -23.35 30.21
C SER A 604 -1.54 -23.10 28.72
N GLU A 605 -2.20 -22.09 28.15
CA GLU A 605 -2.17 -21.79 26.72
C GLU A 605 -2.04 -20.30 26.44
N ASP A 606 -1.27 -19.98 25.39
CA ASP A 606 -1.17 -18.64 24.84
C ASP A 606 -2.36 -18.36 23.91
N ILE A 607 -2.95 -17.19 24.06
CA ILE A 607 -3.93 -16.64 23.12
C ILE A 607 -3.18 -15.61 22.29
N GLN A 608 -3.11 -15.84 20.98
CA GLN A 608 -2.54 -14.92 20.01
C GLN A 608 -3.64 -14.47 19.05
N ASN A 609 -3.48 -13.27 18.49
CA ASN A 609 -4.37 -12.78 17.43
C ASN A 609 -3.78 -13.18 16.08
N TYR A 610 -4.37 -14.19 15.47
CA TYR A 610 -3.98 -14.64 14.14
C TYR A 610 -4.72 -13.91 13.01
N TYR A 611 -5.63 -12.98 13.32
CA TYR A 611 -6.44 -12.26 12.31
C TYR A 611 -7.10 -13.24 11.34
N GLU A 612 -7.99 -14.09 11.88
CA GLU A 612 -8.67 -15.12 11.12
C GLU A 612 -9.24 -14.57 9.81
N TYR A 613 -9.02 -15.33 8.75
CA TYR A 613 -9.48 -14.96 7.42
C TYR A 613 -11.00 -14.93 7.37
N ILE A 614 -11.57 -13.85 6.84
CA ILE A 614 -13.01 -13.67 6.75
C ILE A 614 -13.48 -13.99 5.33
N ASN A 615 -14.28 -15.04 5.18
CA ASN A 615 -14.75 -15.54 3.88
C ASN A 615 -16.18 -15.12 3.53
N GLU A 616 -16.77 -14.20 4.29
CA GLU A 616 -18.17 -13.82 4.12
C GLU A 616 -18.32 -12.78 3.00
N ALA A 617 -18.65 -13.28 1.80
CA ALA A 617 -19.43 -12.50 0.85
C ALA A 617 -20.87 -12.42 1.40
N ILE A 618 -21.15 -11.40 2.21
CA ILE A 618 -22.53 -11.04 2.58
C ILE A 618 -23.27 -10.54 1.34
#